data_AF-A0A231R2Y0-F1
#
_entry.id   AF-A0A231R2Y0-F1
#
_cell.length_a   1.000
_cell.length_b   1.000
_cell.length_c   1.000
_cell.angle_alpha   90.00
_cell.angle_beta   90.00
_cell.angle_gamma   90.00
#
_symmetry.space_group_name_H-M   'P 1'
#
loop_
_entity.id
_entity.type
_entity.pdbx_description
1 polymer ?
#
loop_
_entity_poly.entity_id
_entity_poly.type
_entity_poly.pdbx_seq_one_letter_code
_entity_poly.pdbx_strand_id
1 'polypeptide(L)' 'MLSQRSVHVLKEILLSLLAGLIVGIVFKMIKLPLPAPPVLSGVLGIVGVFLGGLAYEWISQSLRSVGK' A
#
# COMPACT_ATOMS: atom_id res chain seq x y z
N MET A 1 -20.92 9.00 -13.52
CA MET A 1 -20.04 9.29 -12.36
C MET A 1 -19.24 8.08 -11.86
N LEU A 2 -19.81 6.87 -11.73
CA LEU A 2 -19.06 5.68 -11.26
C LEU A 2 -17.92 5.21 -12.19
N SER A 3 -18.07 5.36 -13.51
CA SER A 3 -17.03 4.98 -14.50
C SER A 3 -15.76 5.85 -14.40
N GLN A 4 -15.88 7.13 -14.04
CA GLN A 4 -14.71 7.99 -13.86
C GLN A 4 -13.87 7.55 -12.64
N ARG A 5 -14.49 7.06 -11.56
CA ARG A 5 -13.78 6.65 -10.34
C ARG A 5 -12.79 5.50 -10.58
N SER A 6 -13.19 4.47 -11.31
CA SER A 6 -12.33 3.31 -11.56
C SER A 6 -11.10 3.64 -12.42
N VAL A 7 -11.27 4.52 -13.42
CA VAL A 7 -10.15 4.95 -14.28
C VAL A 7 -9.11 5.76 -13.48
N HIS A 8 -9.53 6.53 -12.48
CA HIS A 8 -8.61 7.27 -11.62
C HIS A 8 -7.81 6.33 -10.70
N VAL A 9 -8.45 5.32 -10.11
CA VAL A 9 -7.76 4.34 -9.24
C VAL A 9 -6.69 3.56 -10.00
N LEU A 10 -6.99 3.10 -11.23
CA LEU A 10 -5.98 2.39 -12.03
C LEU A 10 -4.79 3.30 -12.39
N LYS A 11 -5.08 4.56 -12.74
CA LYS A 11 -4.04 5.56 -13.00
C LYS A 11 -3.19 5.82 -11.76
N GLU A 12 -3.79 5.96 -10.59
CA GLU A 12 -3.08 6.15 -9.31
C GLU A 12 -2.17 4.96 -8.97
N ILE A 13 -2.65 3.73 -9.17
CA ILE A 13 -1.85 2.51 -8.98
C ILE A 13 -0.66 2.49 -9.93
N LEU A 14 -0.87 2.78 -11.22
CA LEU A 14 0.21 2.79 -12.21
C LEU A 14 1.24 3.90 -11.93
N LEU A 15 0.77 5.11 -11.59
CA LEU A 15 1.64 6.24 -11.27
C LEU A 15 2.43 6.01 -9.97
N SER A 16 1.82 5.44 -8.93
CA SER A 16 2.51 5.11 -7.68
C SER A 16 3.57 4.02 -7.87
N LEU A 17 3.27 3.00 -8.67
CA LEU A 17 4.23 1.95 -9.04
C LEU A 17 5.41 2.53 -9.84
N LEU A 18 5.13 3.38 -10.82
CA LEU A 18 6.16 4.05 -11.61
C LEU A 18 7.03 4.97 -10.75
N ALA A 19 6.42 5.75 -9.86
CA ALA A 19 7.13 6.63 -8.93
C ALA A 19 8.05 5.81 -8.01
N GLY A 20 7.56 4.71 -7.42
CA GLY A 20 8.37 3.82 -6.58
C GLY A 20 9.55 3.21 -7.34
N LEU A 21 9.33 2.81 -8.59
CA LEU A 21 10.39 2.27 -9.46
C LEU A 21 11.47 3.33 -9.76
N ILE A 22 11.06 4.54 -10.15
CA ILE A 22 11.99 5.65 -10.41
C ILE A 22 12.79 6.00 -9.16
N VAL A 23 12.13 6.14 -8.01
CA VAL A 23 12.79 6.43 -6.72
C VAL A 23 13.80 5.34 -6.38
N GLY A 24 13.43 4.06 -6.51
CA GLY A 24 14.33 2.93 -6.25
C GLY A 24 15.56 2.93 -7.16
N ILE A 25 15.37 3.21 -8.46
CA ILE A 25 16.48 3.31 -9.43
C ILE A 25 17.39 4.48 -9.06
N VAL A 26 16.84 5.68 -8.88
CA VAL A 26 17.61 6.90 -8.60
C VAL A 26 18.45 6.74 -7.34
N PHE A 27 17.86 6.25 -6.24
CA PHE A 27 18.56 6.07 -4.97
C PHE A 27 19.70 5.06 -5.08
N LYS A 28 19.49 3.97 -5.83
CA LYS A 28 20.53 2.96 -6.05
C LYS A 28 21.64 3.47 -6.98
N MET A 29 21.30 4.29 -7.98
CA MET A 29 22.27 4.92 -8.89
C MET A 29 23.21 5.89 -8.15
N ILE A 30 22.67 6.71 -7.25
CA ILE A 30 23.45 7.69 -6.47
C ILE A 30 24.00 7.11 -5.15
N LYS A 31 23.87 5.79 -4.95
CA LYS A 31 24.35 5.05 -3.77
C LYS A 31 23.81 5.59 -2.43
N LEU A 32 22.62 6.18 -2.45
CA LEU A 32 21.93 6.60 -1.23
C LEU A 32 21.23 5.39 -0.58
N PRO A 33 21.10 5.38 0.76
CA PRO A 33 20.29 4.38 1.43
C PRO A 33 18.84 4.49 0.96
N LEU A 34 18.21 3.35 0.66
CA LEU A 34 16.82 3.32 0.20
C LEU A 34 15.89 3.85 1.32
N PRO A 35 14.87 4.66 0.97
CA PRO A 35 13.92 5.18 1.94
C PRO A 35 12.93 4.11 2.43
N ALA A 36 12.73 3.06 1.64
CA ALA A 36 11.91 1.90 1.97
C ALA A 36 12.77 0.75 2.51
N PRO A 37 12.19 -0.19 3.30
CA PRO A 37 12.93 -1.34 3.81
C PRO A 37 13.59 -2.13 2.66
N PRO A 38 14.92 -2.31 2.68
CA PRO A 38 15.66 -2.92 1.56
C PRO A 38 15.58 -4.46 1.56
N VAL A 39 14.87 -5.05 2.53
CA VAL A 39 14.78 -6.49 2.75
C VAL A 39 13.34 -6.96 2.60
N LEU A 40 13.16 -8.18 2.07
CA LEU A 40 11.83 -8.76 1.87
C LEU A 40 11.01 -8.82 3.16
N SER A 41 11.65 -9.10 4.30
CA SER A 41 11.00 -9.10 5.61
C SER A 41 10.40 -7.74 5.99
N GLY A 42 11.04 -6.64 5.62
CA GLY A 42 10.51 -5.29 5.85
C GLY A 42 9.32 -4.97 4.96
N VAL A 43 9.34 -5.41 3.70
CA VAL A 43 8.20 -5.30 2.78
C VAL A 43 7.00 -6.09 3.33
N LEU A 44 7.24 -7.32 3.77
CA LEU A 44 6.21 -8.16 4.39
C LEU A 44 5.66 -7.55 5.68
N GLY A 45 6.49 -6.86 6.47
CA GLY A 45 6.05 -6.09 7.62
C GLY A 45 5.02 -5.01 7.27
N ILE A 46 5.28 -4.21 6.22
CA ILE A 46 4.34 -3.17 5.75
C ILE A 46 3.03 -3.80 5.26
N VAL A 47 3.11 -4.91 4.50
CA VAL A 47 1.92 -5.66 4.06
C VAL A 47 1.11 -6.16 5.27
N GLY A 48 1.79 -6.70 6.29
CA GLY A 48 1.15 -7.15 7.53
C GLY A 48 0.44 -6.03 8.29
N VAL A 49 1.02 -4.83 8.35
CA VAL A 49 0.37 -3.65 8.96
C VAL A 49 -0.92 -3.29 8.22
N PHE A 50 -0.88 -3.26 6.89
CA PHE A 50 -2.07 -2.97 6.08
C PHE A 50 -3.17 -4.02 6.28
N LEU A 51 -2.81 -5.31 6.20
CA LEU A 51 -3.76 -6.42 6.43
C LEU A 51 -4.32 -6.41 7.85
N GLY A 52 -3.52 -6.07 8.86
CA GLY A 52 -3.98 -5.92 10.24
C GLY A 52 -5.03 -4.83 10.40
N GLY A 53 -4.87 -3.70 9.72
CA GLY A 53 -5.88 -2.64 9.68
C GLY A 53 -7.20 -3.11 9.07
N LEU A 54 -7.14 -3.79 7.92
CA LEU A 54 -8.33 -4.37 7.29
C LEU A 54 -9.01 -5.41 8.17
N ALA A 55 -8.23 -6.27 8.82
CA ALA A 55 -8.74 -7.27 9.76
C ALA A 55 -9.45 -6.60 10.95
N TYR A 56 -8.87 -5.54 11.51
CA TYR A 56 -9.50 -4.78 12.59
C TYR A 56 -10.83 -4.16 12.14
N GLU A 57 -10.88 -3.53 10.97
CA GLU A 57 -12.12 -2.97 10.41
C GLU A 57 -13.20 -4.05 10.30
N TRP A 58 -12.86 -5.20 9.72
CA TRP A 58 -13.78 -6.33 9.54
C TRP A 58 -14.29 -6.90 10.86
N ILE A 59 -13.40 -7.14 11.83
CA ILE A 59 -13.75 -7.62 13.17
C ILE A 59 -14.65 -6.60 13.88
N SER A 60 -14.28 -5.32 13.82
CA SER A 60 -15.02 -4.26 14.49
C SER A 60 -16.42 -4.04 13.91
N GLN A 61 -16.59 -4.21 12.60
CA GLN A 61 -17.89 -4.16 11.93
C GLN A 61 -18.74 -5.38 12.33
N SER A 62 -18.14 -6.56 12.36
CA SER A 62 -18.82 -7.80 12.74
C SER A 62 -19.32 -7.74 14.18
N LEU A 63 -18.48 -7.29 15.13
CA LEU A 63 -18.87 -7.10 16.53
C LEU A 63 -20.00 -6.08 16.69
N ARG A 64 -19.94 -4.95 15.97
CA ARG A 64 -20.99 -3.92 16.00
C ARG A 64 -22.31 -4.41 15.39
N SER A 65 -22.26 -5.36 14.46
CA SER A 65 -23.44 -5.94 13.82
C SER A 65 -24.16 -6.98 14.70
N VAL A 66 -23.49 -7.57 15.69
CA VAL A 66 -24.06 -8.61 16.56
C VAL A 66 -24.80 -8.02 17.77
N GLY A 67 -24.49 -6.78 18.16
CA GLY A 67 -25.13 -6.08 19.28
C GLY A 67 -26.42 -5.31 18.94
N LYS A 68 -26.91 -5.41 17.70
CA LYS A 68 -28.24 -4.94 17.26
C LYS A 68 -29.12 -6.14 16.96
#